data_AF-A0A3D5D353-F1
#
_entry.id   AF-A0A3D5D353-F1
#
_cell.length_a   1.000
_cell.length_b   1.000
_cell.length_c   1.000
_cell.angle_alpha   90.00
_cell.angle_beta   90.00
_cell.angle_gamma   90.00
#
_symmetry.space_group_name_H-M   'P 1'
#
loop_
_entity.id
_entity.type
_entity.pdbx_description
1 polymer ?
#
loop_
_entity_poly.entity_id
_entity_poly.type
_entity_poly.pdbx_seq_one_letter_code
_entity_poly.pdbx_strand_id
1 'polypeptide(L)' 'MSRGRLRVEWSRMVNEAVGFSGESVEAVSSAINRYGRQQSMEPISVTIAQEGTGSGAFFRGIAIFTPQYDEEDGGEELGY' A
#
# COMPACT_ATOMS: atom_id res chain seq x y z
N MET A 1 10.99 29.27 -30.54
CA MET A 1 11.19 27.88 -30.08
C MET A 1 11.12 27.86 -28.55
N SER A 2 9.93 27.66 -28.00
CA SER A 2 9.69 27.56 -26.57
C SER A 2 10.08 26.16 -26.09
N ARG A 3 11.14 26.03 -25.30
CA ARG A 3 11.46 24.78 -24.60
C ARG A 3 10.34 24.53 -23.59
N GLY A 4 9.47 23.57 -23.89
CA GLY A 4 8.49 23.03 -22.97
C GLY A 4 9.24 22.49 -21.75
N ARG A 5 9.18 23.22 -20.64
CA ARG A 5 9.65 22.76 -19.35
C ARG A 5 8.71 21.62 -18.96
N LEU A 6 9.16 20.38 -19.10
CA LEU A 6 8.50 19.21 -18.51
C LEU A 6 8.41 19.49 -17.01
N ARG A 7 7.26 19.99 -16.58
CA ARG A 7 6.90 20.11 -15.18
C ARG A 7 6.56 18.69 -14.76
N VAL A 8 7.57 17.93 -14.35
CA VAL A 8 7.37 16.72 -13.54
C VAL A 8 6.62 17.22 -12.31
N GLU A 9 5.31 16.99 -12.31
CA GLU A 9 4.52 17.25 -11.13
C GLU A 9 4.89 16.16 -10.14
N TRP A 10 5.84 16.47 -9.26
CA TRP A 10 6.06 15.75 -8.02
C TRP A 10 4.80 15.93 -7.13
N SER A 11 3.64 15.47 -7.62
CA SER A 11 2.54 15.14 -6.74
C SER A 11 3.15 14.12 -5.79
N ARG A 12 3.36 14.59 -4.57
CA ARG A 12 4.24 14.02 -3.57
C ARG A 12 3.83 12.55 -3.44
N MET A 13 4.61 11.65 -4.02
CA MET A 13 4.39 10.20 -3.92
C MET A 13 4.81 9.82 -2.50
N VAL A 14 3.94 10.14 -1.54
CA VAL A 14 4.21 9.97 -0.12
C VAL A 14 3.65 8.61 0.28
N ASN A 15 4.55 7.76 0.77
CA ASN A 15 4.13 6.52 1.41
C ASN A 15 3.20 6.86 2.58
N GLU A 16 2.12 6.10 2.72
CA GLU A 16 1.16 6.29 3.79
C GLU A 16 1.26 5.16 4.81
N ALA A 17 1.27 5.48 6.10
CA ALA A 17 1.20 4.50 7.17
C ALA A 17 -0.20 4.50 7.79
N VAL A 18 -0.87 3.35 7.80
CA VAL A 18 -2.26 3.22 8.28
C VAL A 18 -2.36 2.11 9.32
N GLY A 19 -3.08 2.39 10.41
CA GLY A 19 -3.35 1.45 11.48
C GLY A 19 -4.66 0.70 11.28
N PHE A 20 -4.67 -0.58 11.65
CA PHE A 20 -5.81 -1.48 11.56
C PHE A 20 -5.97 -2.27 12.86
N SER A 21 -7.19 -2.71 13.14
CA SER A 21 -7.48 -3.61 14.26
C SER A 21 -8.53 -4.65 13.88
N GLY A 22 -8.43 -5.84 14.44
CA GLY A 22 -9.40 -6.91 14.19
C GLY A 22 -9.29 -8.05 15.19
N GLU A 23 -10.28 -8.93 15.18
CA GLU A 23 -10.34 -10.09 16.09
C GLU A 23 -9.45 -11.25 15.62
N SER A 24 -8.94 -11.20 14.39
CA SER A 24 -8.00 -12.17 13.83
C SER A 24 -7.01 -11.52 12.88
N VAL A 25 -5.92 -12.22 12.57
CA VAL A 25 -4.94 -11.80 11.56
C VAL A 25 -5.58 -11.67 10.18
N GLU A 26 -6.51 -12.56 9.83
CA GLU A 26 -7.25 -12.55 8.56
C GLU A 26 -8.14 -11.32 8.45
N ALA A 27 -8.80 -10.92 9.55
CA ALA A 27 -9.65 -9.73 9.58
C ALA A 27 -8.81 -8.47 9.32
N VAL A 28 -7.65 -8.35 9.98
CA VAL A 28 -6.70 -7.25 9.76
C VAL A 28 -6.15 -7.27 8.33
N SER A 29 -5.77 -8.44 7.81
CA SER A 29 -5.23 -8.57 6.45
C SER A 29 -6.26 -8.22 5.38
N SER A 30 -7.53 -8.60 5.59
CA SER A 30 -8.65 -8.24 4.71
C SER A 30 -8.89 -6.73 4.69
N ALA A 31 -8.78 -6.07 5.85
CA ALA A 31 -8.89 -4.62 5.94
C ALA A 31 -7.74 -3.89 5.22
N ILE A 32 -6.50 -4.34 5.39
CA ILE A 32 -5.31 -3.82 4.68
C ILE A 32 -5.50 -3.91 3.16
N ASN A 33 -5.89 -5.09 2.66
CA ASN A 33 -6.09 -5.30 1.22
C ASN A 33 -7.24 -4.44 0.65
N ARG A 34 -8.32 -4.29 1.42
CA ARG A 34 -9.44 -3.43 1.04
C ARG A 34 -9.01 -1.97 0.97
N TYR A 35 -8.22 -1.51 1.93
CA TYR A 35 -7.69 -0.15 1.95
C TYR A 35 -6.85 0.14 0.71
N GLY A 36 -5.87 -0.72 0.41
CA GLY A 36 -5.00 -0.56 -0.76
C GLY A 36 -5.81 -0.42 -2.05
N ARG A 37 -6.81 -1.30 -2.27
CA ARG A 37 -7.71 -1.23 -3.42
C ARG A 37 -8.54 0.05 -3.49
N GLN A 38 -9.02 0.55 -2.34
CA GLN A 38 -9.84 1.75 -2.28
C GLN A 38 -9.04 3.03 -2.53
N GLN A 39 -7.74 3.02 -2.21
CA GLN A 39 -6.86 4.17 -2.36
C GLN A 39 -5.94 4.09 -3.59
N SER A 40 -6.04 3.04 -4.42
CA SER A 40 -5.11 2.77 -5.52
C SER A 40 -3.65 2.74 -5.04
N MET A 41 -3.43 2.06 -3.91
CA MET A 41 -2.12 1.91 -3.29
C MET A 41 -1.81 0.44 -2.99
N GLU A 42 -0.52 0.13 -2.92
CA GLU A 42 -0.01 -1.19 -2.62
C GLU A 42 0.71 -1.23 -1.27
N PRO A 43 0.41 -2.22 -0.42
CA PRO A 43 1.12 -2.38 0.84
C PRO A 43 2.54 -2.90 0.56
N ILE A 44 3.56 -2.15 0.98
CA ILE A 44 4.98 -2.51 0.85
C ILE A 44 5.57 -3.10 2.13
N SER A 45 4.92 -2.87 3.27
CA SER A 45 5.31 -3.45 4.55
C SER A 45 4.10 -3.55 5.47
N VAL A 46 3.98 -4.66 6.18
CA VAL A 46 2.90 -4.92 7.14
C VAL A 46 3.50 -5.53 8.39
N THR A 47 3.12 -5.00 9.56
CA THR A 47 3.40 -5.62 10.86
C THR A 47 2.08 -5.83 11.58
N ILE A 48 1.84 -7.03 12.11
CA ILE A 48 0.66 -7.35 12.91
C ILE A 48 1.13 -7.95 14.23
N ALA A 49 0.59 -7.43 15.34
CA ALA A 49 0.84 -7.92 16.68
C ALA A 49 -0.47 -8.29 17.36
N GLN A 50 -0.45 -9.39 18.11
CA GLN A 50 -1.53 -9.69 19.04
C GLN A 50 -1.36 -8.84 20.29
N GLU A 51 -2.43 -8.15 20.68
CA GLU A 51 -2.55 -7.46 21.95
C GLU A 51 -3.55 -8.20 22.85
N GLY A 52 -3.24 -8.27 24.15
CA GLY A 52 -4.05 -9.00 25.11
C GLY A 52 -3.90 -10.53 25.02
N THR A 53 -4.57 -11.22 25.94
CA THR A 53 -4.53 -12.67 26.09
C THR A 53 -5.92 -13.23 26.39
N GLY A 54 -6.12 -14.52 26.10
CA GLY A 54 -7.40 -15.20 26.34
C GLY A 54 -8.54 -14.65 25.49
N SER A 55 -9.74 -14.58 26.07
CA SER A 55 -10.96 -14.13 25.37
C SER A 55 -10.98 -12.63 25.02
N GLY A 56 -10.03 -11.84 25.52
CA GLY A 56 -9.87 -10.42 25.17
C GLY A 56 -8.74 -10.15 24.18
N ALA A 57 -8.16 -11.18 23.56
CA ALA A 57 -7.12 -11.02 22.56
C ALA A 57 -7.66 -10.36 21.29
N PHE A 58 -6.91 -9.44 20.74
CA PHE A 58 -7.18 -8.80 19.45
C PHE A 58 -5.86 -8.53 18.72
N PHE A 59 -5.96 -8.17 17.44
CA PHE A 59 -4.79 -7.92 16.60
C PHE A 59 -4.77 -6.46 16.18
N ARG A 60 -3.60 -5.82 16.28
CA ARG A 60 -3.31 -4.52 15.67
C ARG A 60 -2.32 -4.69 14.54
N GLY A 61 -2.62 -4.06 13.41
CA GLY A 61 -1.74 -4.01 12.26
C GLY A 61 -1.34 -2.58 11.93
N ILE A 62 -0.12 -2.40 11.42
CA ILE A 62 0.28 -1.20 10.70
C ILE A 62 0.74 -1.65 9.31
N ALA A 63 0.22 -0.98 8.28
CA ALA A 63 0.66 -1.19 6.91
C ALA A 63 1.20 0.13 6.34
N ILE A 64 2.33 0.04 5.65
CA ILE A 64 2.91 1.12 4.85
C ILE A 64 2.52 0.87 3.41
N PHE A 65 1.90 1.85 2.78
CA PHE A 65 1.42 1.81 1.41
C PHE A 65 2.24 2.74 0.52
N THR A 66 2.46 2.33 -0.72
CA THR A 66 3.00 3.18 -1.80
C THR A 66 1.90 3.35 -2.86
N PRO A 67 1.84 4.49 -3.57
CA PRO A 67 0.98 4.59 -4.75
C PRO A 67 1.35 3.53 -5.79
N GLN A 68 0.35 3.00 -6.48
CA GLN A 68 0.57 2.08 -7.59
C GLN A 68 1.34 2.79 -8.70
N TYR A 69 2.39 2.16 -9.21
CA TYR A 69 3.00 2.60 -10.46
C TYR A 69 2.07 2.18 -11.59
N ASP A 70 1.71 3.10 -12.47
CA ASP A 70 1.23 2.70 -13.79
C ASP A 70 2.42 2.00 -14.47
N GLU A 71 2.33 0.69 -14.67
CA GLU A 71 3.17 0.01 -15.65
C GLU A 71 2.82 0.63 -17.00
N GLU A 72 3.55 1.67 -17.42
CA GLU A 72 3.59 2.04 -18.83
C GLU A 72 3.98 0.76 -19.58
N ASP A 73 3.08 0.32 -20.47
CA ASP A 73 3.13 -0.84 -21.36
C ASP A 73 4.45 -0.84 -22.17
N GLY A 74 5.54 -1.21 -21.51
CA GLY A 74 6.90 -1.26 -22.04
C GLY A 74 7.10 -2.57 -22.77
N GLY A 75 6.36 -2.76 -23.86
CA GLY A 75 6.63 -3.80 -24.83
C GLY A 75 8.01 -3.62 -25.45
N GLU A 76 9.02 -4.26 -24.88
CA GLU A 76 10.18 -4.70 -25.64
C GLU A 76 10.30 -6.22 -25.49
N GLU A 77 9.80 -6.90 -26.51
CA GLU A 77 10.13 -8.27 -26.86
C GLU A 77 11.65 -8.43 -26.80
N LEU A 78 12.17 -9.06 -25.73
CA LEU A 78 13.58 -9.43 -25.65
C LEU A 78 13.82 -10.57 -26.64
N GLY A 79 14.08 -10.20 -27.89
CA GLY A 79 14.60 -11.08 -28.92
C GLY A 79 15.99 -11.56 -28.52
N TYR A 80 16.05 -12.81 -28.07
CA TYR A 80 17.24 -13.65 -28.10
C TYR A 80 16.98 -14.84 -29.02
#